data_AF-G4YE93-F1
#
_entry.id   AF-G4YE93-F1
#
_cell.length_a   1.000
_cell.length_b   1.000
_cell.length_c   1.000
_cell.angle_alpha   90.00
_cell.angle_beta   90.00
_cell.angle_gamma   90.00
#
_symmetry.space_group_name_H-M   'P 1'
#
loop_
_entity.id
_entity.type
_entity.pdbx_description
1 polymer ?
#
loop_
_entity_poly.entity_id
_entity_poly.type
_entity_poly.pdbx_seq_one_letter_code
_entity_poly.pdbx_strand_id
1 'polypeptide(L)'
;MAREQGVVCCCGSELYGLIEIARYTRNPRLKLRLFEELAEQFDWSTYRYVLLPVSGRNHWSLVIVENFTTAEPTKLYHVNSLRKAHSSAYAFDVLECAFAFDTTPQQSNMVECGIYVLYYMEVISKRVAEEKPASIQQDNASWIASGFNVTKASAYRNELHSRLSPAWPQQSLERSQTIAGLDRRPS
;
A
#
# COMPACT_ATOMS: atom_id res chain seq x y z
N MET A 1 -22.82 15.52 -8.43
CA MET A 1 -22.72 14.06 -8.68
C MET A 1 -21.84 13.48 -7.60
N ALA A 2 -22.40 12.72 -6.66
CA ALA A 2 -21.64 12.10 -5.59
C ALA A 2 -20.75 11.01 -6.19
N ARG A 3 -19.43 11.09 -5.98
CA ARG A 3 -18.53 9.97 -6.27
C ARG A 3 -18.98 8.80 -5.39
N GLU A 4 -19.18 7.62 -5.96
CA GLU A 4 -19.36 6.41 -5.15
C GLU A 4 -18.19 6.33 -4.15
N GLN A 5 -18.52 6.29 -2.87
CA GLN A 5 -17.56 6.22 -1.77
C GLN A 5 -16.82 4.88 -1.87
N GLY A 6 -15.49 4.94 -2.02
CA GLY A 6 -14.67 3.74 -2.15
C GLY A 6 -14.58 3.00 -0.83
N VAL A 7 -14.88 1.69 -0.82
CA VAL A 7 -14.74 0.83 0.37
C VAL A 7 -13.25 0.57 0.68
N VAL A 8 -12.38 0.69 -0.34
CA VAL A 8 -10.94 0.42 -0.27
C VAL A 8 -10.11 1.51 -0.95
N CYS A 9 -8.97 1.86 -0.37
CA CYS A 9 -7.96 2.73 -0.95
C CYS A 9 -6.63 1.99 -1.14
N CYS A 10 -6.07 2.05 -2.36
CA CYS A 10 -4.72 1.58 -2.67
C CYS A 10 -3.75 2.76 -2.62
N CYS A 11 -2.88 2.80 -1.61
CA CYS A 11 -1.94 3.90 -1.42
C CYS A 11 -0.58 3.63 -2.09
N GLY A 12 0.20 4.69 -2.31
CA GLY A 12 1.63 4.57 -2.56
C GLY A 12 2.41 4.31 -1.26
N SER A 13 3.66 3.85 -1.37
CA SER A 13 4.51 3.60 -0.20
C SER A 13 4.90 4.85 0.60
N GLU A 14 4.81 6.03 -0.01
CA GLU A 14 5.11 7.30 0.65
C GLU A 14 4.26 7.50 1.92
N LEU A 15 2.99 7.11 1.89
CA LEU A 15 2.09 7.28 3.04
C LEU A 15 2.59 6.48 4.26
N TYR A 16 3.00 5.22 4.05
CA TYR A 16 3.57 4.42 5.13
C TYR A 16 4.89 5.02 5.65
N GLY A 17 5.74 5.51 4.76
CA GLY A 17 7.00 6.18 5.13
C GLY A 17 6.78 7.44 5.98
N LEU A 18 5.75 8.24 5.66
CA LEU A 18 5.39 9.42 6.47
C LEU A 18 4.91 9.02 7.87
N ILE A 19 4.11 7.97 7.99
CA ILE A 19 3.65 7.43 9.29
C ILE A 19 4.86 6.95 10.12
N GLU A 20 5.80 6.24 9.49
CA GLU A 20 7.03 5.77 10.12
C GLU A 20 7.87 6.94 10.67
N ILE A 21 8.05 8.00 9.86
CA ILE A 21 8.77 9.22 10.28
C ILE A 21 8.07 9.88 11.47
N ALA A 22 6.75 10.06 11.40
CA ALA A 22 5.96 10.64 12.48
C ALA A 22 6.04 9.80 13.77
N ARG A 23 6.07 8.47 13.65
CA ARG A 23 6.15 7.56 14.80
C ARG A 23 7.46 7.69 15.55
N TYR A 24 8.58 7.60 14.82
CA TYR A 24 9.92 7.47 15.41
C TYR A 24 10.66 8.80 15.62
N THR A 25 10.07 9.94 15.21
CA THR A 25 10.62 11.24 15.59
C THR A 25 10.60 11.42 17.11
N ARG A 26 11.73 11.88 17.66
CA ARG A 26 11.90 12.09 19.12
C ARG A 26 11.42 13.47 19.58
N ASN A 27 11.11 14.37 18.65
CA ASN A 27 10.63 15.72 18.96
C ASN A 27 9.09 15.71 19.07
N PRO A 28 8.50 15.94 20.26
CA PRO A 28 7.06 15.85 20.46
C PRO A 28 6.24 16.86 19.67
N ARG A 29 6.76 18.08 19.47
CA ARG A 29 6.08 19.12 18.68
C ARG A 29 6.04 18.76 17.20
N LEU A 30 7.17 18.25 16.69
CA LEU A 30 7.25 17.78 15.32
C LEU A 30 6.38 16.53 15.11
N LYS A 31 6.33 15.62 16.10
CA LYS A 31 5.46 14.44 16.07
C LYS A 31 3.99 14.83 15.91
N LEU A 32 3.50 15.74 16.74
CA LEU A 32 2.11 16.22 16.66
C LEU A 32 1.82 16.82 15.28
N ARG A 33 2.68 17.73 14.82
CA ARG A 33 2.53 18.38 13.51
C ARG A 33 2.49 17.37 12.36
N LEU A 34 3.37 16.38 12.36
CA LEU A 34 3.39 15.36 11.29
C LEU A 34 2.11 14.52 11.28
N PHE A 35 1.53 14.21 12.45
CA PHE A 35 0.24 13.52 12.51
C PHE A 35 -0.92 14.40 12.06
N GLU A 36 -0.92 15.69 12.39
CA GLU A 36 -1.90 16.65 11.87
C GLU A 36 -1.82 16.74 10.35
N GLU A 37 -0.62 16.91 9.79
CA GLU A 37 -0.40 16.93 8.34
C GLU A 37 -0.83 15.61 7.66
N LEU A 38 -0.62 14.45 8.30
CA LEU A 38 -1.07 13.15 7.78
C LEU A 38 -2.60 12.99 7.82
N ALA A 39 -3.25 13.53 8.85
CA ALA A 39 -4.71 13.51 8.97
C ALA A 39 -5.37 14.43 7.94
N GLU A 40 -4.71 15.53 7.56
CA GLU A 40 -5.19 16.46 6.53
C GLU A 40 -4.93 15.94 5.10
N GLN A 41 -3.82 15.23 4.88
CA GLN A 41 -3.43 14.73 3.56
C GLN A 41 -4.26 13.54 3.07
N PHE A 42 -4.87 12.78 3.98
CA PHE A 42 -5.60 11.58 3.64
C PHE A 42 -6.91 11.51 4.41
N ASP A 43 -8.02 11.31 3.69
CA ASP A 43 -9.32 11.11 4.32
C ASP A 43 -9.46 9.67 4.83
N TRP A 44 -8.97 9.47 6.05
CA TRP A 44 -9.03 8.21 6.77
C TRP A 44 -10.47 7.77 7.12
N SER A 45 -11.45 8.66 7.02
CA SER A 45 -12.86 8.37 7.35
C SER A 45 -13.65 7.81 6.17
N THR A 46 -13.20 8.08 4.95
CA THR A 46 -13.89 7.64 3.73
C THR A 46 -13.70 6.13 3.46
N TYR A 47 -12.55 5.56 3.81
CA TYR A 47 -12.19 4.20 3.42
C TYR A 47 -12.22 3.23 4.60
N ARG A 48 -13.00 2.14 4.49
CA ARG A 48 -12.99 1.04 5.46
C ARG A 48 -11.67 0.26 5.42
N TYR A 49 -11.10 0.13 4.24
CA TYR A 49 -9.85 -0.60 4.00
C TYR A 49 -8.79 0.32 3.37
N VAL A 50 -7.59 0.34 3.94
CA VAL A 50 -6.42 1.06 3.40
C VAL A 50 -5.30 0.06 3.15
N LEU A 51 -4.83 -0.03 1.90
CA LEU A 51 -3.75 -0.91 1.46
C LEU A 51 -2.47 -0.08 1.38
N LEU A 52 -1.52 -0.39 2.26
CA LEU A 52 -0.26 0.32 2.45
C LEU A 52 0.93 -0.56 2.01
N PRO A 53 1.52 -0.30 0.83
CA PRO A 53 2.80 -0.90 0.48
C PRO A 53 3.87 -0.45 1.47
N VAL A 54 4.60 -1.42 2.03
CA VAL A 54 5.72 -1.19 2.92
C VAL A 54 7.00 -1.48 2.18
N SER A 55 7.85 -0.47 2.02
CA SER A 55 9.18 -0.60 1.43
C SER A 55 10.26 -0.55 2.50
N GLY A 56 10.96 -1.67 2.71
CA GLY A 56 12.23 -1.72 3.43
C GLY A 56 13.43 -1.63 2.48
N ARG A 57 14.65 -1.74 3.01
CA ARG A 57 15.90 -1.59 2.23
C ARG A 57 15.97 -2.46 0.96
N ASN A 58 15.48 -3.69 1.00
CA ASN A 58 15.53 -4.63 -0.12
C ASN A 58 14.26 -5.51 -0.21
N HIS A 59 13.17 -5.08 0.42
CA HIS A 59 11.98 -5.92 0.55
C HIS A 59 10.71 -5.08 0.53
N TRP A 60 9.70 -5.58 -0.15
CA TRP A 60 8.36 -5.01 -0.22
C TRP A 60 7.34 -5.96 0.39
N SER A 61 6.52 -5.44 1.29
CA SER A 61 5.34 -6.13 1.81
C SER A 61 4.12 -5.23 1.74
N LEU A 62 2.96 -5.76 2.13
CA LEU A 62 1.70 -5.04 2.13
C LEU A 62 1.08 -5.13 3.51
N VAL A 63 0.71 -3.98 4.07
CA VAL A 63 -0.17 -3.91 5.24
C VAL A 63 -1.56 -3.48 4.79
N ILE A 64 -2.57 -4.15 5.31
CA ILE A 64 -3.98 -3.81 5.10
C ILE A 64 -4.52 -3.34 6.45
N VAL A 65 -5.04 -2.13 6.47
CA VAL A 65 -5.69 -1.52 7.63
C VAL A 65 -7.20 -1.60 7.43
N GLU A 66 -7.89 -2.30 8.31
CA GLU A 66 -9.35 -2.31 8.39
C GLU A 66 -9.80 -1.41 9.55
N ASN A 67 -10.84 -0.60 9.33
CA ASN A 67 -11.54 0.14 10.38
C ASN A 67 -10.73 1.25 11.09
N PHE A 68 -9.80 1.91 10.39
CA PHE A 68 -8.87 2.88 11.03
C PHE A 68 -9.54 4.00 11.84
N THR A 69 -10.68 4.54 11.36
CA THR A 69 -11.42 5.65 12.01
C THR A 69 -12.85 5.27 12.41
N THR A 70 -13.23 4.01 12.26
CA THR A 70 -14.57 3.58 12.65
C THR A 70 -14.63 3.31 14.15
N ALA A 71 -15.84 3.21 14.72
CA ALA A 71 -16.00 2.82 16.13
C ALA A 71 -15.64 1.34 16.39
N GLU A 72 -15.36 0.58 15.34
CA GLU A 72 -14.94 -0.82 15.44
C GLU A 72 -13.42 -0.90 15.70
N PRO A 73 -12.92 -2.00 16.30
CA PRO A 73 -11.49 -2.19 16.48
C PRO A 73 -10.74 -2.18 15.15
N THR A 74 -9.67 -1.39 15.06
CA THR A 74 -8.72 -1.43 13.95
C THR A 74 -8.07 -2.81 13.87
N LYS A 75 -8.07 -3.40 12.68
CA LYS A 75 -7.39 -4.68 12.41
C LYS A 75 -6.31 -4.49 11.37
N LEU A 76 -5.17 -5.14 11.58
CA LEU A 76 -4.04 -5.10 10.66
C LEU A 76 -3.76 -6.50 10.11
N TYR A 77 -3.61 -6.56 8.79
CA TYR A 77 -3.19 -7.76 8.08
C TYR A 77 -1.87 -7.48 7.38
N HIS A 78 -0.92 -8.40 7.49
CA HIS A 78 0.35 -8.29 6.79
C HIS A 78 0.47 -9.41 5.77
N VAL A 79 0.67 -9.01 4.51
CA VAL A 79 0.95 -9.90 3.41
C VAL A 79 2.43 -9.76 3.09
N ASN A 80 3.18 -10.81 3.39
CA ASN A 80 4.62 -10.85 3.16
C ASN A 80 4.99 -12.13 2.42
N SER A 81 5.59 -11.95 1.25
CA SER A 81 5.98 -13.05 0.38
C SER A 81 7.35 -13.67 0.74
N LEU A 82 8.23 -12.97 1.48
CA LEU A 82 9.53 -13.51 1.94
C LEU A 82 9.55 -13.85 3.43
N ARG A 83 9.97 -15.07 3.76
CA ARG A 83 10.22 -15.48 5.14
C ARG A 83 11.44 -14.75 5.72
N LYS A 84 11.31 -14.18 6.92
CA LYS A 84 12.39 -13.54 7.72
C LYS A 84 13.05 -12.29 7.10
N ALA A 85 12.52 -11.72 6.02
CA ALA A 85 13.11 -10.51 5.40
C ALA A 85 12.93 -9.24 6.26
N HIS A 86 11.85 -9.17 7.05
CA HIS A 86 11.60 -8.15 8.07
C HIS A 86 10.57 -8.71 9.07
N SER A 87 10.56 -8.20 10.29
CA SER A 87 9.61 -8.61 11.32
C SER A 87 8.26 -7.95 11.07
N SER A 88 7.18 -8.73 10.97
CA SER A 88 5.81 -8.20 10.96
C SER A 88 5.55 -7.30 12.18
N ALA A 89 6.22 -7.57 13.31
CA ALA A 89 6.10 -6.75 14.52
C ALA A 89 6.57 -5.30 14.31
N TYR A 90 7.58 -5.05 13.46
CA TYR A 90 7.99 -3.68 13.15
C TYR A 90 6.95 -2.97 12.27
N ALA A 91 6.41 -3.68 11.28
CA ALA A 91 5.37 -3.12 10.40
C ALA A 91 4.10 -2.75 11.17
N PHE A 92 3.76 -3.55 12.19
CA PHE A 92 2.62 -3.28 13.07
C PHE A 92 2.92 -2.24 14.16
N ASP A 93 4.15 -2.17 14.71
CA ASP A 93 4.53 -1.17 15.71
C ASP A 93 4.44 0.26 15.17
N VAL A 94 4.75 0.45 13.88
CA VAL A 94 4.55 1.73 13.17
C VAL A 94 3.10 2.20 13.22
N LEU A 95 2.14 1.27 13.23
CA LEU A 95 0.70 1.54 13.19
C LEU A 95 0.01 1.45 14.57
N GLU A 96 0.74 1.17 15.66
CA GLU A 96 0.26 1.19 17.05
C GLU A 96 -1.04 0.38 17.30
N CYS A 97 -1.03 -0.93 16.99
CA CYS A 97 -2.26 -1.75 17.04
C CYS A 97 -2.13 -3.13 17.73
N ALA A 98 -3.26 -3.59 18.30
CA ALA A 98 -3.37 -4.74 19.21
C ALA A 98 -3.67 -6.10 18.54
N PHE A 99 -4.02 -6.14 17.25
CA PHE A 99 -4.39 -7.38 16.54
C PHE A 99 -3.63 -7.49 15.22
N ALA A 100 -2.83 -8.56 15.09
CA ALA A 100 -1.98 -8.85 13.96
C ALA A 100 -2.34 -10.20 13.34
N PHE A 101 -2.57 -10.24 12.03
CA PHE A 101 -2.73 -11.48 11.28
C PHE A 101 -1.66 -11.58 10.20
N ASP A 102 -0.72 -12.51 10.38
CA ASP A 102 0.33 -12.80 9.41
C ASP A 102 -0.21 -13.73 8.33
N THR A 103 0.01 -13.34 7.07
CA THR A 103 -0.41 -14.16 5.96
C THR A 103 0.68 -14.35 4.92
N THR A 104 0.79 -15.59 4.43
CA THR A 104 1.95 -16.05 3.65
C THR A 104 1.53 -16.72 2.35
N PRO A 105 1.89 -16.14 1.21
CA PRO A 105 2.31 -16.86 0.01
C PRO A 105 3.86 -16.91 -0.06
N GLN A 106 4.43 -17.98 -0.60
CA GLN A 106 5.87 -18.26 -0.50
C GLN A 106 6.63 -17.88 -1.79
N GLN A 107 7.50 -16.87 -1.73
CA GLN A 107 8.49 -16.61 -2.78
C GLN A 107 9.89 -17.03 -2.34
N SER A 108 10.68 -17.57 -3.26
CA SER A 108 12.07 -18.01 -3.00
C SER A 108 13.13 -16.98 -3.41
N ASN A 109 12.75 -15.86 -4.03
CA ASN A 109 13.66 -14.82 -4.53
C ASN A 109 13.30 -13.43 -3.94
N MET A 110 14.31 -12.58 -3.71
CA MET A 110 14.13 -11.26 -3.10
C MET A 110 13.69 -10.18 -4.11
N VAL A 111 13.84 -10.46 -5.40
CA VAL A 111 13.65 -9.47 -6.48
C VAL A 111 12.17 -9.28 -6.85
N GLU A 112 11.29 -10.24 -6.54
CA GLU A 112 9.90 -10.20 -6.99
C GLU A 112 8.91 -9.67 -5.95
N CYS A 113 9.37 -9.33 -4.74
CA CYS A 113 8.52 -8.88 -3.64
C CYS A 113 7.57 -7.73 -4.03
N GLY A 114 8.04 -6.75 -4.82
CA GLY A 114 7.19 -5.66 -5.30
C GLY A 114 6.08 -6.12 -6.26
N ILE A 115 6.33 -7.14 -7.08
CA ILE A 115 5.32 -7.72 -7.98
C ILE A 115 4.25 -8.46 -7.19
N TYR A 116 4.63 -9.16 -6.12
CA TYR A 116 3.68 -9.80 -5.20
C TYR A 116 2.81 -8.76 -4.49
N VAL A 117 3.39 -7.65 -4.02
CA VAL A 117 2.62 -6.55 -3.42
C VAL A 117 1.58 -5.98 -4.39
N LEU A 118 1.99 -5.64 -5.62
CA LEU A 118 1.05 -5.11 -6.62
C LEU A 118 -0.06 -6.11 -6.96
N TYR A 119 0.29 -7.40 -7.08
CA TYR A 119 -0.68 -8.45 -7.34
C TYR A 119 -1.70 -8.56 -6.20
N TYR A 120 -1.27 -8.64 -4.94
CA TYR A 120 -2.21 -8.74 -3.82
C TYR A 120 -3.01 -7.48 -3.60
N MET A 121 -2.45 -6.29 -3.89
CA MET A 121 -3.24 -5.07 -3.91
C MET A 121 -4.35 -5.15 -4.95
N GLU A 122 -4.07 -5.61 -6.18
CA GLU A 122 -5.09 -5.77 -7.22
C GLU A 122 -6.16 -6.81 -6.82
N VAL A 123 -5.74 -7.96 -6.29
CA VAL A 123 -6.67 -9.02 -5.87
C VAL A 123 -7.58 -8.55 -4.72
N ILE A 124 -6.98 -8.02 -3.65
CA ILE A 124 -7.72 -7.66 -2.44
C ILE A 124 -8.61 -6.45 -2.70
N SER A 125 -8.13 -5.43 -3.43
CA SER A 125 -8.95 -4.26 -3.76
C SER A 125 -10.17 -4.63 -4.59
N LYS A 126 -10.03 -5.50 -5.60
CA LYS A 126 -11.17 -6.00 -6.40
C LYS A 126 -12.15 -6.77 -5.53
N ARG A 127 -11.68 -7.72 -4.72
CA ARG A 127 -12.52 -8.53 -3.82
C ARG A 127 -13.30 -7.65 -2.85
N VAL A 128 -12.64 -6.69 -2.21
CA VAL A 128 -13.31 -5.76 -1.29
C VAL A 128 -14.33 -4.87 -2.02
N ALA A 129 -14.01 -4.38 -3.22
CA ALA A 129 -14.92 -3.54 -3.98
C ALA A 129 -16.17 -4.30 -4.49
N GLU A 130 -15.99 -5.55 -4.90
CA GLU A 130 -17.05 -6.43 -5.42
C GLU A 130 -17.90 -7.04 -4.31
N GLU A 131 -17.26 -7.63 -3.30
CA GLU A 131 -17.94 -8.40 -2.24
C GLU A 131 -18.41 -7.51 -1.08
N LYS A 132 -17.82 -6.31 -0.93
CA LYS A 132 -18.10 -5.33 0.15
C LYS A 132 -18.24 -6.01 1.53
N PRO A 133 -17.25 -6.83 1.94
CA PRO A 133 -17.37 -7.61 3.16
C PRO A 133 -17.40 -6.70 4.38
N ALA A 134 -18.09 -7.15 5.42
CA ALA A 134 -18.02 -6.49 6.72
C ALA A 134 -16.63 -6.66 7.37
N SER A 135 -15.87 -7.72 7.06
CA SER A 135 -14.52 -7.93 7.60
C SER A 135 -13.80 -8.92 6.71
N ILE A 136 -12.52 -8.70 6.45
CA ILE A 136 -11.74 -9.62 5.59
C ILE A 136 -11.06 -10.73 6.41
N GLN A 137 -11.23 -10.76 7.73
CA GLN A 137 -10.53 -11.68 8.62
C GLN A 137 -10.61 -13.16 8.22
N GLN A 138 -11.77 -13.62 7.75
CA GLN A 138 -11.98 -15.02 7.36
C GLN A 138 -11.61 -15.28 5.89
N ASP A 139 -11.75 -14.27 5.04
CA ASP A 139 -11.59 -14.41 3.59
C ASP A 139 -10.17 -14.12 3.10
N ASN A 140 -9.44 -13.23 3.79
CA ASN A 140 -8.12 -12.75 3.39
C ASN A 140 -7.16 -13.91 3.13
N ALA A 141 -7.14 -14.91 4.02
CA ALA A 141 -6.32 -16.11 3.87
C ALA A 141 -6.64 -16.89 2.58
N SER A 142 -7.91 -16.97 2.18
CA SER A 142 -8.32 -17.65 0.95
C SER A 142 -7.93 -16.85 -0.30
N TRP A 143 -8.06 -15.52 -0.24
CA TRP A 143 -7.76 -14.63 -1.37
C TRP A 143 -6.28 -14.64 -1.73
N ILE A 144 -5.41 -14.69 -0.71
CA ILE A 144 -3.96 -14.71 -0.87
C ILE A 144 -3.37 -16.12 -1.01
N ALA A 145 -4.11 -17.17 -0.61
CA ALA A 145 -3.77 -18.56 -0.91
C ALA A 145 -3.82 -18.90 -2.41
N SER A 146 -4.04 -17.88 -3.26
CA SER A 146 -3.76 -17.94 -4.68
C SER A 146 -2.45 -18.69 -4.92
N GLY A 147 -2.44 -19.66 -5.84
CA GLY A 147 -1.23 -20.37 -6.26
C GLY A 147 -0.29 -19.46 -7.06
N PHE A 148 -0.19 -18.18 -6.69
CA PHE A 148 0.71 -17.18 -7.24
C PHE A 148 2.13 -17.54 -6.83
N ASN A 149 2.95 -17.80 -7.84
CA ASN A 149 4.30 -18.31 -7.72
C ASN A 149 5.20 -17.55 -8.69
N VAL A 150 6.50 -17.86 -8.70
CA VAL A 150 7.51 -17.20 -9.53
C VAL A 150 7.11 -17.15 -11.02
N THR A 151 6.56 -18.23 -11.58
CA THR A 151 6.12 -18.26 -12.98
C THR A 151 4.99 -17.27 -13.24
N LYS A 152 4.00 -17.24 -12.35
CA LYS A 152 2.88 -16.28 -12.45
C LYS A 152 3.31 -14.85 -12.17
N ALA A 153 4.28 -14.65 -11.29
CA ALA A 153 4.86 -13.33 -11.02
C ALA A 153 5.59 -12.77 -12.24
N SER A 154 6.35 -13.61 -12.97
CA SER A 154 6.97 -13.21 -14.23
C SER A 154 5.94 -12.86 -15.30
N ALA A 155 4.89 -13.67 -15.46
CA ALA A 155 3.79 -13.37 -16.38
C ALA A 155 3.08 -12.06 -16.01
N TYR A 156 2.78 -11.85 -14.74
CA TYR A 156 2.13 -10.64 -14.24
C TYR A 156 3.02 -9.40 -14.38
N ARG A 157 4.34 -9.53 -14.23
CA ARG A 157 5.29 -8.45 -14.53
C ARG A 157 5.21 -8.03 -16.00
N ASN A 158 5.18 -8.97 -16.93
CA ASN A 158 5.04 -8.67 -18.34
C ASN A 158 3.70 -8.00 -18.64
N GLU A 159 2.63 -8.46 -17.99
CA GLU A 159 1.31 -7.83 -18.09
C GLU A 159 1.34 -6.37 -17.58
N LEU A 160 1.91 -6.12 -16.41
CA LEU A 160 2.09 -4.77 -15.87
C LEU A 160 2.91 -3.88 -16.83
N HIS A 161 4.00 -4.41 -17.37
CA HIS A 161 4.81 -3.70 -18.35
C HIS A 161 3.98 -3.32 -19.59
N SER A 162 3.19 -4.25 -20.13
CA SER A 162 2.29 -3.99 -21.25
C SER A 162 1.20 -2.96 -20.93
N ARG A 163 0.66 -2.96 -19.70
CA ARG A 163 -0.32 -1.96 -19.25
C ARG A 163 0.27 -0.55 -19.12
N LEU A 164 1.54 -0.45 -18.71
CA LEU A 164 2.22 0.83 -18.48
C LEU A 164 2.89 1.41 -19.74
N SER A 165 3.27 0.55 -20.70
CA SER A 165 3.98 0.94 -21.93
C SER A 165 3.23 1.98 -22.78
N PRO A 166 1.89 1.95 -22.93
CA PRO A 166 1.16 3.00 -23.65
C PRO A 166 1.12 4.34 -22.91
N ALA A 167 1.25 4.34 -21.58
CA ALA A 167 1.20 5.55 -20.74
C ALA A 167 2.57 6.26 -20.62
N TRP A 168 3.67 5.55 -20.93
CA TRP A 168 5.03 6.05 -20.76
C TRP A 168 5.44 7.18 -21.73
N PRO A 169 5.09 7.14 -23.03
CA PRO A 169 5.45 8.22 -23.96
C PRO A 169 4.73 9.53 -23.64
N GLN A 170 3.51 9.47 -23.10
CA GLN A 170 2.68 10.67 -22.85
C GLN A 170 3.11 11.41 -21.57
N GLN A 171 3.37 10.69 -20.47
CA GLN A 171 3.80 11.31 -19.21
C GLN A 171 5.25 11.82 -19.23
N SER A 172 6.13 11.21 -20.02
CA SER A 172 7.52 11.67 -20.19
C SER A 172 7.61 12.98 -20.98
N LEU A 173 6.71 13.18 -21.94
CA LEU A 173 6.62 14.44 -22.72
C LEU A 173 6.10 15.60 -21.87
N GLU A 174 5.06 15.37 -21.05
CA GLU A 174 4.49 16.38 -20.13
C GLU A 174 5.46 16.79 -19.01
N ARG A 175 6.21 15.84 -18.44
CA ARG A 175 7.27 16.15 -17.45
C ARG A 175 8.42 16.94 -18.07
N SER A 176 8.80 16.63 -19.31
CA SER A 176 9.86 17.37 -20.02
C SER A 176 9.44 18.81 -20.35
N GLN A 177 8.17 19.03 -20.70
CA GLN A 177 7.63 20.38 -20.95
C GLN A 177 7.47 21.20 -19.66
N THR A 178 7.14 20.57 -18.54
CA THR A 178 7.04 21.24 -17.23
C THR A 178 8.40 21.71 -16.73
N ILE A 179 9.45 20.91 -16.92
CA ILE A 179 10.83 21.28 -16.56
C ILE A 179 11.35 22.42 -17.47
N ALA A 180 11.08 22.35 -18.78
CA ALA A 180 11.47 23.41 -19.72
C ALA A 180 10.71 24.74 -19.53
N GLY A 181 9.51 24.70 -18.93
CA GLY A 181 8.69 25.88 -18.62
C GLY A 181 9.12 26.65 -17.37
N LEU A 182 9.86 26.03 -16.44
CA LEU A 182 10.38 26.68 -15.24
C LEU A 182 11.61 27.57 -15.51
N ASP A 183 12.30 27.35 -16.64
CA ASP A 183 13.51 28.09 -17.05
C ASP A 183 13.24 29.38 -17.84
N ARG A 184 11.97 29.73 -18.08
CA ARG A 184 11.60 30.99 -18.74
C ARG A 184 10.78 31.89 -17.81
N ARG A 185 11.45 32.49 -16.83
CA ARG A 185 10.99 33.78 -16.28
C ARG A 185 11.74 34.90 -17.00
N PRO A 186 11.05 35.85 -17.67
CA PRO A 186 11.71 37.03 -18.19
C PRO A 186 12.14 37.93 -17.02
N SER A 187 13.37 38.41 -17.11
CA SER A 187 13.93 39.51 -16.31
C SER A 187 13.20 40.83 -16.54
#